data_AF-A0A6C0BZM6-F1
#
_entry.id   AF-A0A6C0BZM6-F1
#
_cell.length_a   1.000
_cell.length_b   1.000
_cell.length_c   1.000
_cell.angle_alpha   90.00
_cell.angle_beta   90.00
_cell.angle_gamma   90.00
#
_symmetry.space_group_name_H-M   'P 1'
#
loop_
_entity.id
_entity.type
_entity.pdbx_description
1 polymer ?
#
loop_
_entity_poly.entity_id
_entity_poly.type
_entity_poly.pdbx_seq_one_letter_code
_entity_poly.pdbx_strand_id
1 'polypeptide(L)'
;MFRSHLLYILSVALSIVARDLKVLLHKTRFSDFNIQDPSIVSAISTKLGSTTHYHALQLTAVSDVQVWLLTDTAMQATHVAKWRPASRRGTEEVESLVSLYNLHPDLWRDSDFCIPELILDLRNSYDRRTGFLLLAKKARGEPLTTYIFKAATSHDVAASQLVYLACRNVAMNMCKFHKHYGKQHGDMHSSNVIVDEYGNVRFIDVATMGKSDVADLTYFTNSLRRLEQAYNFSPLPKWSELYIVILESYRC
;
A
#
# COMPACT_ATOMS: atom_id res chain seq x y z
N MET A 1 20.09 -3.27 -32.58
CA MET A 1 21.15 -3.29 -31.54
C MET A 1 21.02 -2.20 -30.46
N PHE A 2 20.34 -1.06 -30.70
CA PHE A 2 20.23 0.03 -29.70
C PHE A 2 19.23 -0.19 -28.54
N ARG A 3 18.25 -1.11 -28.65
CA ARG A 3 17.28 -1.40 -27.58
C ARG A 3 17.88 -2.14 -26.36
N SER A 4 18.96 -2.89 -26.57
CA SER A 4 19.60 -3.68 -25.50
C SER A 4 20.42 -2.82 -24.55
N HIS A 5 20.97 -1.69 -25.01
CA HIS A 5 21.73 -0.76 -24.18
C HIS A 5 20.86 0.15 -23.33
N LEU A 6 19.65 0.52 -23.78
CA LEU A 6 18.71 1.33 -22.99
C LEU A 6 18.18 0.56 -21.76
N LEU A 7 17.92 -0.75 -21.90
CA LEU A 7 17.52 -1.63 -20.80
C LEU A 7 18.66 -1.86 -19.79
N TYR A 8 19.91 -1.87 -20.25
CA TYR A 8 21.08 -1.97 -19.37
C TYR A 8 21.32 -0.67 -18.60
N ILE A 9 21.11 0.49 -19.23
CA ILE A 9 21.19 1.79 -18.55
C ILE A 9 20.05 1.95 -17.53
N LEU A 10 18.83 1.44 -17.79
CA LEU A 10 17.76 1.38 -16.77
C LEU A 10 18.05 0.37 -15.64
N SER A 11 18.71 -0.75 -15.95
CA SER A 11 19.16 -1.73 -14.95
C SER A 11 20.24 -1.16 -14.01
N VAL A 12 21.10 -0.27 -14.53
CA VAL A 12 22.12 0.44 -13.74
C VAL A 12 21.53 1.71 -13.09
N ALA A 13 20.54 2.36 -13.71
CA ALA A 13 19.84 3.51 -13.14
C ALA A 13 18.83 3.14 -12.03
N LEU A 14 18.35 1.89 -11.97
CA LEU A 14 17.63 1.38 -10.78
C LEU A 14 18.56 1.07 -9.60
N SER A 15 19.89 1.20 -9.79
CA SER A 15 20.84 1.32 -8.68
C SER A 15 20.99 2.77 -8.18
N ILE A 16 20.17 3.70 -8.68
CA ILE A 16 20.01 5.02 -8.05
C ILE A 16 19.28 4.79 -6.74
N VAL A 17 20.11 4.74 -5.70
CA VAL A 17 19.74 4.82 -4.30
C VAL A 17 18.89 6.08 -4.11
N ALA A 18 17.57 5.95 -4.14
CA ALA A 18 16.77 6.72 -3.20
C ALA A 18 17.37 6.40 -1.83
N ARG A 19 17.89 7.40 -1.11
CA ARG A 19 18.72 7.23 0.10
C ARG A 19 18.19 6.18 1.08
N ASP A 20 16.87 5.99 1.10
CA ASP A 20 16.18 5.12 2.04
C ASP A 20 15.39 3.95 1.39
N LEU A 21 15.03 4.01 0.08
CA LEU A 21 14.39 2.89 -0.60
C LEU A 21 15.43 1.94 -1.20
N LYS A 22 15.39 0.68 -0.79
CA LYS A 22 16.28 -0.36 -1.31
C LYS A 22 15.62 -1.08 -2.47
N VAL A 23 16.11 -0.87 -3.69
CA VAL A 23 15.79 -1.73 -4.85
C VAL A 23 16.91 -2.74 -5.01
N LEU A 24 16.60 -4.03 -4.92
CA LEU A 24 17.59 -5.10 -4.96
C LEU A 24 17.27 -6.11 -6.04
N LEU A 25 18.27 -6.46 -6.83
CA LEU A 25 18.18 -7.57 -7.77
C LEU A 25 18.31 -8.89 -7.02
N HIS A 26 17.35 -9.79 -7.21
CA HIS A 26 17.36 -11.13 -6.61
C HIS A 26 17.08 -12.21 -7.66
N LYS A 27 17.89 -13.27 -7.65
CA LYS A 27 17.71 -14.41 -8.55
C LYS A 27 16.90 -15.51 -7.87
N THR A 28 15.80 -15.90 -8.49
CA THR A 28 14.94 -17.00 -8.05
C THR A 28 15.34 -18.30 -8.72
N ARG A 29 15.12 -19.42 -8.02
CA ARG A 29 15.41 -20.76 -8.58
C ARG A 29 14.32 -21.23 -9.55
N PHE A 30 13.10 -20.75 -9.37
CA PHE A 30 11.91 -21.19 -10.10
C PHE A 30 11.43 -20.16 -11.12
N SER A 31 10.72 -20.63 -12.16
CA SER A 31 10.02 -19.79 -13.13
C SER A 31 8.80 -19.12 -12.52
N ASP A 32 8.13 -19.81 -11.59
CA ASP A 32 6.94 -19.33 -10.91
C ASP A 32 7.30 -18.68 -9.58
N PHE A 33 6.55 -17.65 -9.20
CA PHE A 33 6.78 -16.97 -7.93
C PHE A 33 6.35 -17.84 -6.75
N ASN A 34 7.26 -18.03 -5.79
CA ASN A 34 6.97 -18.71 -4.53
C ASN A 34 7.58 -17.90 -3.37
N ILE A 35 6.75 -17.29 -2.53
CA ILE A 35 7.22 -16.51 -1.36
C ILE A 35 8.03 -17.35 -0.36
N GLN A 36 7.84 -18.68 -0.37
CA GLN A 36 8.56 -19.64 0.46
C GLN A 36 9.87 -20.14 -0.19
N ASP A 37 10.27 -19.62 -1.36
CA ASP A 37 11.59 -19.94 -1.94
C ASP A 37 12.68 -19.53 -0.92
N PRO A 38 13.56 -20.45 -0.48
CA PRO A 38 14.58 -20.17 0.52
C PRO A 38 15.49 -18.99 0.15
N SER A 39 15.71 -18.74 -1.15
CA SER A 39 16.49 -17.59 -1.62
C SER A 39 15.76 -16.27 -1.37
N ILE A 40 14.44 -16.23 -1.59
CA ILE A 40 13.61 -15.04 -1.32
C ILE A 40 13.51 -14.81 0.18
N VAL A 41 13.22 -15.85 0.96
CA VAL A 41 13.18 -15.76 2.44
C VAL A 41 14.51 -15.27 2.99
N SER A 42 15.64 -15.79 2.50
CA SER A 42 16.98 -15.35 2.90
C SER A 42 17.24 -13.88 2.55
N ALA A 43 16.84 -13.45 1.34
CA ALA A 43 16.98 -12.04 0.92
C ALA A 43 16.16 -11.09 1.79
N ILE A 44 14.92 -11.45 2.11
CA ILE A 44 14.04 -10.69 3.00
C ILE A 44 14.66 -10.63 4.41
N SER A 45 15.04 -11.78 4.97
CA SER A 45 15.58 -11.89 6.34
C SER A 45 16.84 -11.04 6.51
N THR A 46 17.78 -11.19 5.57
CA THR A 46 19.03 -10.40 5.56
C THR A 46 18.78 -8.90 5.54
N LYS A 47 17.73 -8.44 4.83
CA LYS A 47 17.48 -7.01 4.64
C LYS A 47 16.64 -6.38 5.73
N LEU A 48 15.75 -7.15 6.34
CA LEU A 48 14.97 -6.73 7.49
C LEU A 48 15.73 -6.93 8.82
N GLY A 49 16.93 -7.52 8.78
CA GLY A 49 17.75 -7.78 9.98
C GLY A 49 17.20 -8.92 10.83
N SER A 50 16.33 -9.75 10.24
CA SER A 50 15.74 -10.91 10.90
C SER A 50 16.66 -12.12 10.77
N THR A 51 16.79 -12.89 11.86
CA THR A 51 17.54 -14.14 11.90
C THR A 51 16.65 -15.38 11.76
N THR A 52 15.34 -15.20 11.53
CA THR A 52 14.32 -16.24 11.70
C THR A 52 13.48 -16.51 10.47
N HIS A 53 12.80 -17.65 10.47
CA HIS A 53 11.83 -18.04 9.45
C HIS A 53 10.57 -17.17 9.57
N TYR A 54 10.15 -16.58 8.45
CA TYR A 54 8.87 -15.90 8.36
C TYR A 54 7.73 -16.90 8.23
N HIS A 55 6.65 -16.68 8.97
CA HIS A 55 5.37 -17.30 8.66
C HIS A 55 4.65 -16.42 7.62
N ALA A 56 4.36 -16.98 6.44
CA ALA A 56 3.65 -16.26 5.38
C ALA A 56 2.19 -16.71 5.31
N LEU A 57 1.26 -15.79 5.53
CA LEU A 57 -0.17 -15.97 5.32
C LEU A 57 -0.59 -15.24 4.05
N GLN A 58 -1.10 -15.96 3.05
CA GLN A 58 -1.61 -15.31 1.84
C GLN A 58 -2.94 -14.62 2.12
N LEU A 59 -3.01 -13.31 1.86
CA LEU A 59 -4.21 -12.50 2.03
C LEU A 59 -5.04 -12.47 0.74
N THR A 60 -4.37 -12.39 -0.41
CA THR A 60 -5.01 -12.29 -1.71
C THR A 60 -4.23 -13.08 -2.76
N ALA A 61 -4.95 -13.77 -3.64
CA ALA A 61 -4.42 -14.55 -4.76
C ALA A 61 -5.16 -14.21 -6.06
N VAL A 62 -5.12 -12.94 -6.49
CA VAL A 62 -5.63 -12.54 -7.81
C VAL A 62 -4.49 -12.68 -8.82
N SER A 63 -4.80 -13.03 -10.07
CA SER A 63 -3.80 -13.43 -11.07
C SER A 63 -2.69 -12.39 -11.33
N ASP A 64 -2.97 -11.10 -11.12
CA ASP A 64 -2.04 -9.99 -11.33
C ASP A 64 -1.46 -9.38 -10.05
N VAL A 65 -1.97 -9.80 -8.87
CA VAL A 65 -1.51 -9.35 -7.55
C VAL A 65 -1.67 -10.45 -6.53
N GLN A 66 -0.56 -10.77 -5.89
CA GLN A 66 -0.58 -11.64 -4.73
C GLN A 66 -0.05 -10.86 -3.52
N VAL A 67 -0.73 -10.99 -2.40
CA VAL A 67 -0.38 -10.27 -1.16
C VAL A 67 -0.27 -11.26 -0.02
N TRP A 68 0.82 -11.15 0.74
CA TRP A 68 1.07 -11.95 1.94
C TRP A 68 1.30 -11.08 3.15
N LEU A 69 0.92 -11.62 4.30
CA LEU A 69 1.36 -11.16 5.59
C LEU A 69 2.56 -12.01 6.02
N LEU A 70 3.71 -11.38 6.19
CA LEU A 70 4.94 -12.02 6.66
C LEU A 70 5.13 -11.66 8.13
N THR A 71 5.05 -12.66 9.01
CA THR A 71 5.24 -12.46 10.46
C THR A 71 6.58 -13.04 10.87
N ASP A 72 7.44 -12.19 11.43
CA ASP A 72 8.63 -12.60 12.14
C ASP A 72 8.29 -12.81 13.61
N THR A 73 8.27 -14.07 14.04
CA THR A 73 7.93 -14.44 15.41
C THR A 73 8.99 -14.02 16.43
N ALA A 74 10.27 -13.90 16.03
CA ALA A 74 11.33 -13.51 16.95
C ALA A 74 11.31 -12.00 17.22
N MET A 75 11.08 -11.20 16.19
CA MET A 75 11.05 -9.74 16.29
C MET A 75 9.66 -9.19 16.63
N GLN A 76 8.62 -10.04 16.66
CA GLN A 76 7.21 -9.64 16.73
C GLN A 76 6.85 -8.57 15.69
N ALA A 77 7.48 -8.67 14.52
CA ALA A 77 7.33 -7.70 13.44
C ALA A 77 6.55 -8.31 12.30
N THR A 78 5.61 -7.53 11.74
CA THR A 78 4.77 -7.98 10.63
C THR A 78 4.94 -7.08 9.43
N HIS A 79 5.16 -7.68 8.26
CA HIS A 79 5.29 -7.01 6.98
C HIS A 79 4.18 -7.45 6.03
N VAL A 80 3.83 -6.57 5.11
CA VAL A 80 3.00 -6.90 3.95
C VAL A 80 3.93 -7.04 2.75
N ALA A 81 3.84 -8.17 2.07
CA ALA A 81 4.57 -8.44 0.84
C ALA A 81 3.57 -8.46 -0.31
N LYS A 82 3.74 -7.58 -1.31
CA LYS A 82 2.92 -7.50 -2.52
C LYS A 82 3.78 -7.92 -3.71
N TRP A 83 3.45 -9.04 -4.32
CA TRP A 83 4.08 -9.48 -5.56
C TRP A 83 3.33 -8.94 -6.77
N ARG A 84 4.10 -8.45 -7.74
CA ARG A 84 3.61 -8.05 -9.05
C ARG A 84 4.39 -8.80 -10.13
N PRO A 85 3.71 -9.41 -11.12
CA PRO A 85 4.41 -9.99 -12.27
C PRO A 85 5.14 -8.90 -13.06
N ALA A 86 6.13 -9.31 -13.86
CA ALA A 86 6.88 -8.46 -14.80
C ALA A 86 6.03 -7.99 -16.00
N SER A 87 4.86 -7.44 -15.70
CA SER A 87 3.93 -6.83 -16.63
C SER A 87 4.18 -5.32 -16.72
N ARG A 88 3.52 -4.67 -17.69
CA ARG A 88 3.52 -3.20 -17.80
C ARG A 88 3.08 -2.53 -16.50
N ARG A 89 1.97 -2.97 -15.91
CA ARG A 89 1.43 -2.41 -14.66
C ARG A 89 2.39 -2.58 -13.47
N GLY A 90 3.00 -3.76 -13.34
CA GLY A 90 3.98 -4.02 -12.27
C GLY A 90 5.22 -3.14 -12.40
N THR A 91 5.69 -2.93 -13.63
CA THR A 91 6.83 -2.03 -13.91
C THR A 91 6.47 -0.58 -13.62
N GLU A 92 5.30 -0.12 -14.10
CA GLU A 92 4.82 1.24 -13.84
C GLU A 92 4.68 1.50 -12.33
N GLU A 93 4.14 0.57 -11.54
CA GLU A 93 4.02 0.73 -10.07
C GLU A 93 5.40 0.94 -9.41
N VAL A 94 6.39 0.10 -9.74
CA VAL A 94 7.74 0.21 -9.17
C VAL A 94 8.43 1.51 -9.60
N GLU A 95 8.35 1.86 -10.88
CA GLU A 95 8.90 3.13 -11.39
C GLU A 95 8.28 4.33 -10.69
N SER A 96 6.98 4.26 -10.40
CA SER A 96 6.25 5.32 -9.69
C SER A 96 6.72 5.46 -8.25
N LEU A 97 6.88 4.34 -7.54
CA LEU A 97 7.38 4.35 -6.17
C LEU A 97 8.81 4.90 -6.13
N VAL A 98 9.69 4.43 -7.03
CA VAL A 98 11.07 4.96 -7.12
C VAL A 98 11.08 6.45 -7.40
N SER A 99 10.25 6.93 -8.35
CA SER A 99 10.11 8.36 -8.63
C SER A 99 9.60 9.13 -7.41
N LEU A 100 8.61 8.58 -6.71
CA LEU A 100 8.02 9.19 -5.53
C LEU A 100 9.05 9.35 -4.40
N TYR A 101 9.84 8.32 -4.13
CA TYR A 101 10.92 8.35 -3.14
C TYR A 101 12.01 9.37 -3.48
N ASN A 102 12.32 9.56 -4.76
CA ASN A 102 13.29 10.56 -5.21
C ASN A 102 12.75 11.99 -5.09
N LEU A 103 11.46 12.20 -5.35
CA LEU A 103 10.81 13.51 -5.29
C LEU A 103 10.48 13.93 -3.85
N HIS A 104 10.14 12.96 -2.99
CA HIS A 104 9.70 13.19 -1.61
C HIS A 104 10.45 12.25 -0.66
N PRO A 105 11.75 12.51 -0.38
CA PRO A 105 12.56 11.64 0.45
C PRO A 105 12.08 11.57 1.89
N ASP A 106 11.29 12.52 2.39
CA ASP A 106 10.75 12.46 3.77
C ASP A 106 9.48 11.59 3.88
N LEU A 107 8.89 11.18 2.75
CA LEU A 107 7.62 10.45 2.72
C LEU A 107 7.69 9.10 3.45
N TRP A 108 8.85 8.45 3.52
CA TRP A 108 9.00 7.18 4.24
C TRP A 108 9.01 7.34 5.77
N ARG A 109 9.30 8.54 6.26
CA ARG A 109 9.22 8.87 7.70
C ARG A 109 7.83 9.33 8.10
N ASP A 110 6.99 9.63 7.12
CA ASP A 110 5.64 10.11 7.36
C ASP A 110 4.77 8.97 7.89
N SER A 111 4.36 9.09 9.15
CA SER A 111 3.55 8.10 9.85
C SER A 111 2.14 7.97 9.30
N ASP A 112 1.68 8.94 8.51
CA ASP A 112 0.38 8.91 7.85
C ASP A 112 0.38 7.97 6.64
N PHE A 113 1.55 7.45 6.22
CA PHE A 113 1.69 6.54 5.09
C PHE A 113 2.28 5.18 5.48
N CYS A 114 1.95 4.18 4.67
CA CYS A 114 2.57 2.86 4.72
C CYS A 114 3.06 2.51 3.31
N ILE A 115 4.36 2.73 3.12
CA ILE A 115 5.03 2.66 1.82
C ILE A 115 6.01 1.48 1.84
N PRO A 116 6.22 0.80 0.69
CA PRO A 116 7.26 -0.22 0.60
C PRO A 116 8.63 0.32 0.98
N GLU A 117 9.31 -0.32 1.93
CA GLU A 117 10.69 0.00 2.35
C GLU A 117 11.73 -0.80 1.56
N LEU A 118 11.29 -1.87 0.89
CA LEU A 118 12.14 -2.76 0.12
C LEU A 118 11.41 -3.21 -1.15
N ILE A 119 12.10 -3.15 -2.29
CA ILE A 119 11.66 -3.70 -3.57
C ILE A 119 12.69 -4.72 -4.03
N LEU A 120 12.26 -5.97 -4.24
CA LEU A 120 13.09 -7.00 -4.88
C LEU A 120 12.71 -7.11 -6.36
N ASP A 121 13.64 -6.82 -7.27
CA ASP A 121 13.56 -7.15 -8.70
C ASP A 121 13.90 -8.64 -8.87
N LEU A 122 12.87 -9.46 -9.08
CA LEU A 122 12.99 -10.91 -9.16
C LEU A 122 13.31 -11.33 -10.59
N ARG A 123 14.37 -12.13 -10.73
CA ARG A 123 14.82 -12.65 -12.02
C ARG A 123 15.00 -14.16 -11.98
N ASN A 124 14.70 -14.85 -13.08
CA ASN A 124 14.94 -16.29 -13.18
C ASN A 124 16.43 -16.60 -13.44
N SER A 125 16.73 -17.89 -13.61
CA SER A 125 18.08 -18.41 -13.92
C SER A 125 18.69 -17.85 -15.22
N TYR A 126 17.87 -17.35 -16.14
CA TYR A 126 18.30 -16.73 -17.40
C TYR A 126 18.41 -15.20 -17.31
N ASP A 127 18.41 -14.63 -16.09
CA ASP A 127 18.44 -13.19 -15.82
C ASP A 127 17.23 -12.42 -16.41
N ARG A 128 16.13 -13.12 -16.73
CA ARG A 128 14.89 -12.49 -17.16
C ARG A 128 14.06 -12.12 -15.94
N ARG A 129 13.61 -10.87 -15.89
CA ARG A 129 12.69 -10.39 -14.85
C ARG A 129 11.39 -11.17 -14.87
N THR A 130 11.01 -11.74 -13.72
CA THR A 130 9.75 -12.47 -13.51
C THR A 130 8.73 -11.63 -12.75
N GLY A 131 9.19 -10.69 -11.93
CA GLY A 131 8.31 -9.75 -11.24
C GLY A 131 9.04 -8.91 -10.21
N PHE A 132 8.26 -8.32 -9.33
CA PHE A 132 8.73 -7.48 -8.24
C PHE A 132 8.06 -7.92 -6.94
N LEU A 133 8.83 -7.90 -5.85
CA LEU A 133 8.28 -8.06 -4.50
C LEU A 133 8.43 -6.74 -3.74
N LEU A 134 7.30 -6.15 -3.39
CA LEU A 134 7.20 -4.89 -2.65
C LEU A 134 6.94 -5.25 -1.18
N LEU A 135 7.83 -4.85 -0.28
CA LEU A 135 7.74 -5.13 1.15
C LEU A 135 7.54 -3.84 1.93
N ALA A 136 6.49 -3.78 2.74
CA ALA A 136 6.17 -2.67 3.62
C ALA A 136 5.91 -3.19 5.05
N LYS A 137 6.16 -2.37 6.07
CA LYS A 137 5.69 -2.68 7.43
C LYS A 137 4.16 -2.72 7.45
N LYS A 138 3.58 -3.72 8.13
CA LYS A 138 2.13 -3.77 8.33
C LYS A 138 1.72 -2.57 9.18
N ALA A 139 0.80 -1.76 8.65
CA ALA A 139 0.10 -0.75 9.45
C ALA A 139 -0.66 -1.41 10.60
N ARG A 140 -0.70 -0.75 11.78
CA ARG A 140 -1.60 -1.16 12.86
C ARG A 140 -3.03 -0.94 12.40
N GLY A 141 -3.90 -1.91 12.65
CA GLY A 141 -5.31 -1.84 12.30
C GLY A 141 -5.72 -2.63 11.07
N GLU A 142 -6.91 -2.31 10.57
CA GLU A 142 -7.59 -2.98 9.46
C GLU A 142 -8.06 -1.95 8.42
N PRO A 143 -8.28 -2.35 7.16
CA PRO A 143 -8.87 -1.46 6.17
C PRO A 143 -10.20 -0.85 6.64
N LEU A 144 -10.45 0.43 6.34
CA LEU A 144 -11.70 1.12 6.70
C LEU A 144 -12.93 0.39 6.11
N THR A 145 -12.79 -0.24 4.94
CA THR A 145 -13.82 -1.12 4.37
C THR A 145 -14.28 -2.23 5.32
N THR A 146 -13.36 -2.81 6.10
CA THR A 146 -13.68 -3.86 7.07
C THR A 146 -14.59 -3.33 8.18
N TYR A 147 -14.32 -2.12 8.70
CA TYR A 147 -15.17 -1.53 9.74
C TYR A 147 -16.52 -1.07 9.19
N ILE A 148 -16.54 -0.52 7.98
CA ILE A 148 -17.81 -0.21 7.28
C ILE A 148 -18.64 -1.49 7.13
N PHE A 149 -18.04 -2.59 6.69
CA PHE A 149 -18.74 -3.86 6.56
C PHE A 149 -19.29 -4.38 7.90
N LYS A 150 -18.47 -4.37 8.97
CA LYS A 150 -18.90 -4.80 10.32
C LYS A 150 -20.07 -3.96 10.84
N ALA A 151 -19.95 -2.64 10.74
CA ALA A 151 -20.99 -1.72 11.16
C ALA A 151 -22.29 -1.95 10.36
N ALA A 152 -22.19 -2.18 9.05
CA ALA A 152 -23.35 -2.39 8.18
C ALA A 152 -24.05 -3.74 8.42
N THR A 153 -23.30 -4.82 8.63
CA THR A 153 -23.84 -6.20 8.63
C THR A 153 -24.11 -6.77 10.01
N SER A 154 -23.36 -6.32 11.02
CA SER A 154 -23.42 -6.86 12.39
C SER A 154 -24.06 -5.89 13.38
N HIS A 155 -24.51 -4.72 12.91
CA HIS A 155 -25.03 -3.63 13.75
C HIS A 155 -24.07 -3.26 14.90
N ASP A 156 -22.77 -3.38 14.68
CA ASP A 156 -21.74 -3.11 15.67
C ASP A 156 -21.61 -1.60 15.90
N VAL A 157 -22.12 -1.13 17.04
CA VAL A 157 -22.11 0.28 17.44
C VAL A 157 -20.70 0.83 17.57
N ALA A 158 -19.75 0.03 18.08
CA ALA A 158 -18.36 0.46 18.21
C ALA A 158 -17.72 0.63 16.83
N ALA A 159 -18.00 -0.28 15.89
CA ALA A 159 -17.56 -0.13 14.51
C ALA A 159 -18.15 1.11 13.84
N SER A 160 -19.44 1.42 14.05
CA SER A 160 -20.07 2.64 13.53
C SER A 160 -19.40 3.92 14.05
N GLN A 161 -19.10 3.98 15.36
CA GLN A 161 -18.39 5.11 15.96
C GLN A 161 -16.96 5.25 15.40
N LEU A 162 -16.28 4.12 15.20
CA LEU A 162 -14.93 4.10 14.64
C LEU A 162 -14.93 4.57 13.18
N VAL A 163 -15.92 4.19 12.37
CA VAL A 163 -16.09 4.68 10.99
C VAL A 163 -16.25 6.20 10.97
N TYR A 164 -17.06 6.76 11.86
CA TYR A 164 -17.24 8.21 11.97
C TYR A 164 -15.92 8.92 12.29
N LEU A 165 -15.20 8.43 13.31
CA LEU A 165 -13.90 8.96 13.72
C LEU A 165 -12.86 8.84 12.60
N ALA A 166 -12.83 7.70 11.91
CA ALA A 166 -11.92 7.46 10.80
C ALA A 166 -12.19 8.41 9.62
N CYS A 167 -13.44 8.65 9.24
CA CYS A 167 -13.78 9.60 8.17
C CYS A 167 -13.30 11.02 8.49
N ARG A 168 -13.44 11.48 9.73
CA ARG A 168 -12.87 12.74 10.20
C ARG A 168 -11.35 12.76 10.06
N ASN A 169 -10.68 11.71 10.54
CA ASN A 169 -9.22 11.63 10.50
C ASN A 169 -8.67 11.50 9.08
N VAL A 170 -9.37 10.79 8.18
CA VAL A 170 -9.06 10.76 6.74
C VAL A 170 -9.08 12.17 6.17
N ALA A 171 -10.14 12.94 6.39
CA ALA A 171 -10.24 14.31 5.89
C ALA A 171 -9.11 15.22 6.42
N MET A 172 -8.81 15.14 7.72
CA MET A 172 -7.72 15.91 8.33
C MET A 172 -6.35 15.52 7.77
N ASN A 173 -6.04 14.23 7.68
CA ASN A 173 -4.76 13.74 7.19
C ASN A 173 -4.59 13.98 5.68
N MET A 174 -5.66 13.83 4.90
CA MET A 174 -5.65 14.22 3.48
C MET A 174 -5.34 15.70 3.31
N CYS A 175 -5.92 16.57 4.14
CA CYS A 175 -5.64 17.99 4.04
C CYS A 175 -4.17 18.31 4.34
N LYS A 176 -3.63 17.75 5.43
CA LYS A 176 -2.21 17.88 5.77
C LYS A 176 -1.33 17.39 4.64
N PHE A 177 -1.64 16.22 4.10
CA PHE A 177 -0.94 15.60 2.98
C PHE A 177 -0.95 16.51 1.73
N HIS A 178 -2.12 16.98 1.30
CA HIS A 178 -2.25 17.87 0.14
C HIS A 178 -1.45 19.16 0.33
N LYS A 179 -1.48 19.74 1.54
CA LYS A 179 -0.72 20.94 1.87
C LYS A 179 0.79 20.69 1.90
N HIS A 180 1.22 19.56 2.43
CA HIS A 180 2.64 19.24 2.60
C HIS A 180 3.31 18.84 1.28
N TYR A 181 2.66 17.97 0.49
CA TYR A 181 3.25 17.42 -0.73
C TYR A 181 2.77 18.09 -2.02
N GLY A 182 1.68 18.87 -1.98
CA GLY A 182 1.11 19.51 -3.17
C GLY A 182 0.59 18.53 -4.21
N LYS A 183 0.17 17.33 -3.80
CA LYS A 183 -0.23 16.22 -4.67
C LYS A 183 -1.49 15.55 -4.14
N GLN A 184 -2.26 14.94 -5.03
CA GLN A 184 -3.31 13.97 -4.68
C GLN A 184 -2.67 12.58 -4.44
N HIS A 185 -3.28 11.74 -3.62
CA HIS A 185 -2.97 10.33 -3.43
C HIS A 185 -3.25 9.55 -4.71
N GLY A 186 -4.35 9.89 -5.39
CA GLY A 186 -4.68 9.39 -6.72
C GLY A 186 -5.39 8.04 -6.79
N ASP A 187 -5.67 7.42 -5.65
CA ASP A 187 -6.59 6.26 -5.54
C ASP A 187 -7.20 6.18 -4.12
N MET A 188 -7.66 7.33 -3.62
CA MET A 188 -8.16 7.44 -2.25
C MET A 188 -9.56 6.81 -2.08
N HIS A 189 -9.62 5.55 -1.66
CA HIS A 189 -10.86 4.85 -1.30
C HIS A 189 -10.69 4.08 0.02
N SER A 190 -11.78 3.64 0.64
CA SER A 190 -11.75 3.06 1.99
C SER A 190 -10.88 1.80 2.16
N SER A 191 -10.59 1.02 1.11
CA SER A 191 -9.63 -0.10 1.23
C SER A 191 -8.16 0.33 1.20
N ASN A 192 -7.86 1.57 0.82
CA ASN A 192 -6.53 2.18 0.87
C ASN A 192 -6.32 3.02 2.14
N VAL A 193 -7.24 2.94 3.09
CA VAL A 193 -7.15 3.57 4.41
C VAL A 193 -7.12 2.47 5.46
N ILE A 194 -6.03 2.38 6.21
CA ILE A 194 -5.93 1.51 7.39
C ILE A 194 -6.33 2.32 8.63
N VAL A 195 -7.17 1.72 9.48
CA VAL A 195 -7.71 2.31 10.70
C VAL A 195 -7.38 1.42 11.89
N ASP A 196 -6.71 1.99 12.89
CA ASP A 196 -6.45 1.30 14.15
C ASP A 196 -7.63 1.43 15.12
N GLU A 197 -7.57 0.74 16.25
CA GLU A 197 -8.63 0.73 17.27
C GLU A 197 -8.89 2.09 17.92
N TYR A 198 -7.99 3.06 17.76
CA TYR A 198 -8.13 4.43 18.26
C TYR A 198 -8.61 5.41 17.19
N GLY A 199 -8.85 4.91 15.97
CA GLY A 199 -9.28 5.71 14.82
C GLY A 199 -8.14 6.43 14.12
N ASN A 200 -6.87 6.16 14.45
CA ASN A 200 -5.76 6.71 13.67
C ASN A 200 -5.79 6.10 12.27
N VAL A 201 -5.48 6.92 11.27
CA VAL A 201 -5.56 6.52 9.86
C VAL A 201 -4.19 6.53 9.21
N ARG A 202 -3.93 5.54 8.37
CA ARG A 202 -2.77 5.51 7.48
C ARG A 202 -3.18 5.20 6.05
N PHE A 203 -2.56 5.85 5.09
CA PHE A 203 -2.79 5.63 3.67
C PHE A 203 -1.80 4.60 3.12
N ILE A 204 -2.31 3.69 2.28
CA ILE A 204 -1.53 2.66 1.58
C ILE A 204 -1.73 2.79 0.06
N ASP A 205 -0.90 2.10 -0.71
CA ASP A 205 -0.96 2.08 -2.18
C ASP A 205 -0.76 3.47 -2.82
N VAL A 206 0.29 4.17 -2.40
CA VAL A 206 0.65 5.53 -2.85
C VAL A 206 1.33 5.59 -4.22
N ALA A 207 1.41 4.48 -4.95
CA ALA A 207 2.09 4.47 -6.26
C ALA A 207 1.39 5.35 -7.31
N THR A 208 0.13 5.73 -7.07
CA THR A 208 -0.67 6.64 -7.90
C THR A 208 -0.57 8.11 -7.50
N MET A 209 0.25 8.43 -6.48
CA MET A 209 0.39 9.78 -5.96
C MET A 209 0.83 10.78 -7.04
N GLY A 210 0.06 11.86 -7.18
CA GLY A 210 0.27 12.92 -8.15
C GLY A 210 -0.10 12.57 -9.60
N LYS A 211 -0.79 11.45 -9.84
CA LYS A 211 -1.16 11.00 -11.19
C LYS A 211 -2.64 11.11 -11.54
N SER A 212 -3.49 11.33 -10.55
CA SER A 212 -4.94 11.49 -10.75
C SER A 212 -5.28 12.95 -10.93
N ASP A 213 -6.12 13.24 -11.93
CA ASP A 213 -6.79 14.53 -12.10
C ASP A 213 -8.05 14.66 -11.23
N VAL A 214 -8.55 13.54 -10.69
CA VAL A 214 -9.69 13.53 -9.78
C VAL A 214 -9.21 13.84 -8.37
N ALA A 215 -9.82 14.84 -7.74
CA ALA A 215 -9.57 15.20 -6.35
C ALA A 215 -9.89 14.01 -5.42
N ASP A 216 -8.96 13.69 -4.52
CA ASP A 216 -9.08 12.55 -3.62
C ASP A 216 -10.35 12.61 -2.77
N LEU A 217 -10.73 13.81 -2.32
CA LEU A 217 -11.94 13.99 -1.51
C LEU A 217 -13.17 13.55 -2.30
N THR A 218 -13.28 13.97 -3.56
CA THR A 218 -14.35 13.58 -4.48
C THR A 218 -14.34 12.08 -4.73
N TYR A 219 -13.18 11.47 -4.95
CA TYR A 219 -13.09 10.03 -5.19
C TYR A 219 -13.44 9.22 -3.94
N PHE A 220 -12.93 9.60 -2.77
CA PHE A 220 -13.19 8.97 -1.48
C PHE A 220 -14.68 9.01 -1.13
N THR A 221 -15.28 10.20 -1.20
CA THR A 221 -16.71 10.40 -0.93
C THR A 221 -17.59 9.59 -1.86
N ASN A 222 -17.26 9.53 -3.16
CA ASN A 222 -17.97 8.68 -4.11
C ASN A 222 -17.83 7.19 -3.80
N SER A 223 -16.65 6.74 -3.35
CA SER A 223 -16.43 5.35 -2.95
C SER A 223 -17.30 4.97 -1.74
N LEU A 224 -17.41 5.85 -0.73
CA LEU A 224 -18.26 5.63 0.43
C LEU A 224 -19.74 5.57 0.07
N ARG A 225 -20.22 6.48 -0.80
CA ARG A 225 -21.60 6.45 -1.31
C ARG A 225 -21.94 5.14 -2.04
N ARG A 226 -20.99 4.57 -2.79
CA ARG A 226 -21.21 3.26 -3.45
C ARG A 226 -21.34 2.14 -2.43
N LEU A 227 -20.57 2.18 -1.34
CA LEU A 227 -20.69 1.19 -0.27
C LEU A 227 -22.03 1.31 0.46
N GLU A 228 -22.54 2.53 0.66
CA GLU A 228 -23.89 2.75 1.22
C GLU A 228 -24.96 2.05 0.40
N GLN A 229 -24.93 2.25 -0.91
CA GLN A 229 -25.87 1.64 -1.84
C GLN A 229 -25.78 0.11 -1.83
N ALA A 230 -24.57 -0.44 -1.66
CA ALA A 230 -24.35 -1.89 -1.66
C ALA A 230 -24.85 -2.58 -0.37
N TYR A 231 -24.70 -1.93 0.78
CA TYR A 231 -25.01 -2.53 2.08
C TYR A 231 -26.32 -2.06 2.72
N ASN A 232 -27.04 -1.11 2.11
CA ASN A 232 -28.28 -0.53 2.63
C ASN A 232 -28.16 -0.10 4.10
N PHE A 233 -27.19 0.79 4.36
CA PHE A 233 -26.70 1.17 5.69
C PHE A 233 -27.81 1.42 6.73
N SER A 234 -28.02 0.41 7.58
CA SER A 234 -28.64 0.53 8.90
C SER A 234 -27.86 -0.41 9.80
N PRO A 235 -27.08 0.07 10.80
CA PRO A 235 -27.18 1.31 11.55
C PRO A 235 -25.92 2.21 11.41
N LEU A 236 -25.27 2.22 10.26
CA LEU A 236 -24.17 3.15 10.00
C LEU A 236 -24.68 4.61 9.99
N PRO A 237 -23.83 5.60 10.32
CA PRO A 237 -24.16 7.00 10.08
C PRO A 237 -24.54 7.16 8.61
N LYS A 238 -25.62 7.90 8.35
CA LYS A 238 -26.08 8.12 6.97
C LYS A 238 -24.97 8.80 6.17
N TRP A 239 -24.89 8.55 4.86
CA TRP A 239 -23.91 9.21 4.01
C TRP A 239 -23.90 10.74 4.17
N SER A 240 -25.08 11.35 4.33
CA SER A 240 -25.21 12.79 4.59
C SER A 240 -24.44 13.25 5.83
N GLU A 241 -24.40 12.44 6.88
CA GLU A 241 -23.69 12.74 8.14
C GLU A 241 -22.18 12.59 7.94
N LEU A 242 -21.74 11.49 7.33
CA LEU A 242 -20.31 11.29 7.02
C LEU A 242 -19.78 12.37 6.08
N TYR A 243 -20.57 12.78 5.09
CA TYR A 243 -20.20 13.83 4.15
C TYR A 243 -19.99 15.17 4.85
N ILE A 244 -20.90 15.57 5.76
CA ILE A 244 -20.75 16.79 6.55
C ILE A 244 -19.45 16.73 7.37
N VAL A 245 -19.21 15.63 8.07
CA VAL A 245 -17.99 15.44 8.89
C VAL A 245 -16.74 15.57 8.05
N ILE A 246 -16.71 14.92 6.88
CA ILE A 246 -15.59 14.97 5.95
C ILE A 246 -15.34 16.40 5.50
N LEU A 247 -16.38 17.12 5.04
CA LEU A 247 -16.25 18.51 4.59
C LEU A 247 -15.80 19.44 5.71
N GLU A 248 -16.40 19.34 6.90
CA GLU A 248 -16.07 20.19 8.03
C GLU A 248 -14.65 19.96 8.55
N SER A 249 -14.15 18.74 8.41
CA SER A 249 -12.81 18.32 8.84
C SER A 249 -11.74 18.58 7.77
N TYR A 250 -12.14 18.68 6.50
CA TYR A 250 -11.28 19.04 5.39
C TYR A 250 -11.17 20.57 5.28
N ARG A 251 -10.54 21.20 6.28
CA ARG A 251 -10.22 22.65 6.25
C ARG A 251 -8.78 22.84 5.84
N CYS A 252 -8.57 22.75 4.53
CA CYS A 252 -7.45 23.40 3.85
C CYS A 252 -7.90 24.81 3.44
#